data_AF-A0A4Q6AYW8-F1
#
_entry.id   AF-A0A4Q6AYW8-F1
#
_cell.length_a   1.000
_cell.length_b   1.000
_cell.length_c   1.000
_cell.angle_alpha   90.00
_cell.angle_beta   90.00
_cell.angle_gamma   90.00
#
_symmetry.space_group_name_H-M   'P 1'
#
loop_
_entity.id
_entity.type
_entity.pdbx_description
1 polymer ?
#
loop_
_entity_poly.entity_id
_entity_poly.type
_entity_poly.pdbx_seq_one_letter_code
_entity_poly.pdbx_strand_id
1 'polypeptide(L)' 'MEASKTGDLTAEQEQSPVFYHGTRATLEKGDQIIPGYSSNYGKRKKAAYVYFSATLDAAIWGAELAQGEGKGRIYVVQP' A
#
# COMPACT_ATOMS: atom_id res chain seq x y z
N MET A 1 31.56 -0.26 42.47
CA MET A 1 32.41 0.01 41.30
C MET A 1 32.15 -1.15 40.35
N GLU A 2 31.01 -1.11 39.69
CA GLU A 2 30.71 -0.48 38.39
C GLU A 2 30.63 -1.58 37.33
N ALA A 3 29.43 -1.69 36.79
CA ALA A 3 29.06 -2.64 35.77
C ALA A 3 29.68 -2.20 34.43
N SER A 4 30.40 -3.10 33.76
CA SER A 4 30.70 -2.95 32.35
C SER A 4 29.66 -3.73 31.56
N LYS A 5 28.52 -3.08 31.28
CA LYS A 5 27.55 -3.55 30.29
C LYS A 5 28.05 -3.05 28.93
N THR A 6 28.81 -3.90 28.24
CA THR A 6 29.22 -3.67 26.85
C THR A 6 27.96 -3.47 26.02
N GLY A 7 27.77 -2.24 25.53
CA GLY A 7 26.67 -1.87 24.67
C GLY A 7 26.82 -2.57 23.33
N ASP A 8 25.92 -3.51 23.05
CA ASP A 8 25.66 -3.93 21.68
C ASP A 8 24.57 -3.00 21.14
N LEU A 9 25.01 -1.91 20.50
CA LEU A 9 24.15 -1.02 19.71
C LEU A 9 23.90 -1.72 18.37
N THR A 10 23.06 -2.76 18.37
CA THR A 10 22.44 -3.18 17.13
C THR A 10 21.38 -2.14 16.80
N ALA A 11 21.69 -1.29 15.83
CA ALA A 11 20.69 -0.44 15.21
C ALA A 11 19.57 -1.36 14.71
N GLU A 12 18.39 -1.29 15.34
CA GLU A 12 17.17 -1.81 14.74
C GLU A 12 17.05 -1.15 13.38
N GLN A 13 17.28 -1.92 12.31
CA GLN A 13 16.87 -1.46 11.00
C GLN A 13 15.36 -1.27 11.08
N GLU A 14 14.91 -0.02 11.12
CA GLU A 14 13.50 0.32 10.97
C GLU A 14 13.05 -0.19 9.60
N GLN A 15 12.60 -1.45 9.58
CA GLN A 15 12.00 -2.04 8.40
C GLN A 15 10.68 -1.30 8.20
N SER A 16 10.67 -0.30 7.32
CA SER A 16 9.46 0.43 7.01
C SER A 16 8.36 -0.55 6.58
N PRO A 17 7.13 -0.41 7.07
CA PRO A 17 6.05 -1.32 6.73
C PRO A 17 5.83 -1.34 5.22
N VAL A 18 5.69 -2.53 4.65
CA VAL A 18 5.36 -2.71 3.23
C VAL A 18 3.86 -2.50 3.05
N PHE A 19 3.51 -1.59 2.15
CA PHE A 19 2.12 -1.33 1.79
C PHE A 19 1.80 -1.82 0.38
N TYR A 20 0.56 -2.27 0.20
CA TYR A 20 0.05 -2.84 -1.03
C TYR A 20 -1.20 -2.08 -1.48
N HIS A 21 -1.27 -1.77 -2.77
CA HIS A 21 -2.45 -1.22 -3.42
C HIS A 21 -2.96 -2.19 -4.49
N GLY A 22 -4.21 -2.64 -4.33
CA GLY A 22 -4.90 -3.47 -5.31
C GLY A 22 -5.76 -2.64 -6.26
N THR A 23 -5.60 -2.81 -7.57
CA THR A 23 -6.35 -2.07 -8.60
C THR A 23 -6.39 -2.79 -9.94
N ARG A 24 -7.33 -2.42 -10.81
CA ARG A 24 -7.33 -2.81 -12.24
C ARG A 24 -6.55 -1.84 -13.13
N ALA A 25 -6.13 -0.69 -12.59
CA ALA A 25 -5.28 0.24 -13.31
C ALA A 25 -3.93 -0.41 -13.66
N THR A 26 -3.46 -0.13 -14.88
CA THR A 26 -2.10 -0.45 -15.30
C THR A 26 -1.22 0.72 -14.87
N LEU A 27 -0.36 0.50 -13.88
CA LEU A 27 0.57 1.47 -13.33
C LEU A 27 1.99 1.02 -13.62
N GLU A 28 2.87 1.98 -13.87
CA GLU A 28 4.30 1.76 -13.97
C GLU A 28 5.02 2.18 -12.68
N LYS A 29 6.27 1.77 -12.53
CA LYS A 29 7.09 2.21 -11.39
C LYS A 29 7.30 3.72 -11.48
N GLY A 30 7.02 4.42 -10.38
CA GLY A 30 7.13 5.87 -10.31
C GLY A 30 5.81 6.61 -10.54
N ASP A 31 4.76 5.92 -10.99
CA ASP A 31 3.42 6.50 -11.08
C ASP A 31 2.89 6.91 -9.70
N GLN A 32 2.20 8.05 -9.67
CA GLN A 32 1.55 8.55 -8.46
C GLN A 32 0.10 8.10 -8.40
N ILE A 33 -0.30 7.56 -7.25
CA ILE A 33 -1.69 7.23 -6.96
C ILE A 33 -2.26 8.36 -6.11
N ILE A 34 -3.10 9.19 -6.70
CA ILE A 34 -3.66 10.38 -6.06
C ILE A 34 -5.18 10.26 -5.87
N PRO A 35 -5.79 10.97 -4.89
CA PRO A 35 -7.24 11.09 -4.80
C PRO A 35 -7.88 11.73 -6.03
N GLY A 36 -9.21 11.63 -6.15
CA GLY A 36 -9.98 12.29 -7.21
C GLY A 36 -10.46 11.37 -8.34
N TYR A 37 -10.02 10.12 -8.37
CA TYR A 37 -10.58 9.09 -9.25
C TYR A 37 -11.94 8.59 -8.73
N SER A 38 -12.77 8.05 -9.63
CA SER A 38 -14.06 7.48 -9.28
C SER A 38 -13.89 6.29 -8.33
N SER A 39 -14.62 6.29 -7.20
CA SER A 39 -14.60 5.19 -6.25
C SER A 39 -15.03 3.87 -6.88
N ASN A 40 -14.40 2.77 -6.45
CA ASN A 40 -14.80 1.41 -6.80
C ASN A 40 -16.11 0.99 -6.13
N TYR A 41 -16.59 1.75 -5.13
CA TYR A 41 -17.73 1.41 -4.30
C TYR A 41 -18.90 2.40 -4.44
N GLY A 42 -20.13 1.90 -4.26
CA GLY A 42 -21.34 2.71 -4.20
C GLY A 42 -21.62 3.52 -5.48
N LYS A 43 -22.00 4.79 -5.32
CA LYS A 43 -22.36 5.70 -6.43
C LYS A 43 -21.15 6.23 -7.21
N ARG A 44 -19.94 5.66 -7.03
CA ARG A 44 -18.71 6.03 -7.74
C ARG A 44 -18.35 7.52 -7.67
N LYS A 45 -18.65 8.15 -6.53
CA LYS A 45 -18.19 9.52 -6.24
C LYS A 45 -16.65 9.55 -6.30
N LYS A 46 -16.09 10.72 -6.63
CA LYS A 46 -14.64 10.92 -6.55
C LYS A 46 -14.15 10.55 -5.14
N ALA A 47 -13.18 9.65 -5.07
CA ALA A 47 -12.59 9.20 -3.82
C ALA A 47 -11.73 10.33 -3.24
N ALA A 48 -11.96 10.64 -1.96
CA ALA A 48 -11.17 11.64 -1.23
C ALA A 48 -9.83 11.09 -0.72
N TYR A 49 -9.66 9.77 -0.73
CA TYR A 49 -8.50 9.07 -0.20
C TYR A 49 -8.04 7.97 -1.17
N VAL A 50 -6.77 7.60 -1.04
CA VAL A 50 -6.20 6.41 -1.66
C VAL A 50 -6.11 5.32 -0.60
N TYR A 51 -6.65 4.15 -0.91
CA TYR A 51 -6.65 3.00 0.00
C TYR A 51 -5.48 2.07 -0.33
N PHE A 52 -4.73 1.68 0.68
CA PHE A 52 -3.68 0.67 0.63
C PHE A 52 -3.70 -0.13 1.94
N SER A 53 -3.03 -1.28 1.97
CA SER A 53 -3.02 -2.18 3.12
C SER A 53 -1.61 -2.68 3.45
N ALA A 54 -1.35 -2.96 4.73
CA ALA A 54 -0.15 -3.70 5.15
C ALA A 54 -0.27 -5.23 4.95
N THR A 55 -1.41 -5.71 4.43
CA THR A 55 -1.66 -7.14 4.16
C THR A 55 -1.94 -7.40 2.69
N LEU A 56 -1.35 -8.47 2.16
CA LEU A 56 -1.55 -8.89 0.76
C LEU A 56 -3.01 -9.30 0.49
N ASP A 57 -3.64 -9.99 1.45
CA ASP A 57 -5.03 -10.47 1.30
C ASP A 57 -6.03 -9.32 1.09
N ALA A 58 -5.92 -8.24 1.86
CA ALA A 58 -6.77 -7.07 1.66
C ALA A 58 -6.50 -6.37 0.31
N ALA A 59 -5.24 -6.37 -0.16
CA ALA A 59 -4.91 -5.83 -1.47
C ALA A 59 -5.45 -6.71 -2.62
N ILE A 60 -5.52 -8.03 -2.45
CA ILE A 60 -6.19 -8.92 -3.40
C ILE A 60 -7.66 -8.50 -3.55
N TRP A 61 -8.38 -8.29 -2.44
CA TRP A 61 -9.76 -7.80 -2.50
C TRP A 61 -9.87 -6.43 -3.19
N GLY A 62 -8.92 -5.52 -2.94
CA GLY A 62 -8.86 -4.24 -3.65
C GLY A 62 -8.75 -4.41 -5.18
N ALA A 63 -7.93 -5.34 -5.65
CA ALA A 63 -7.75 -5.62 -7.07
C ALA A 63 -8.97 -6.32 -7.69
N GLU A 64 -9.54 -7.31 -7.00
CA GLU A 64 -10.68 -8.10 -7.48
C GLU A 64 -11.98 -7.27 -7.55
N LEU A 65 -12.17 -6.33 -6.63
CA LEU A 65 -13.34 -5.46 -6.57
C LEU A 65 -13.18 -4.14 -7.34
N ALA A 66 -11.97 -3.82 -7.82
CA ALA A 66 -11.72 -2.57 -8.53
C ALA A 66 -12.54 -2.47 -9.83
N GLN A 67 -13.11 -1.31 -10.14
CA GLN A 67 -13.87 -1.17 -11.38
C GLN A 67 -12.93 -0.97 -12.59
N GLY A 68 -13.32 -1.52 -13.74
CA GLY A 68 -12.57 -1.41 -14.99
C GLY A 68 -12.40 -2.75 -15.69
N GLU A 69 -11.82 -2.71 -16.89
CA GLU A 69 -11.53 -3.90 -17.68
C GLU A 69 -10.11 -4.42 -17.40
N GLY A 70 -9.88 -5.69 -17.74
CA GLY A 70 -8.58 -6.33 -17.55
C GLY A 70 -8.38 -6.96 -16.17
N LYS A 71 -7.14 -7.43 -15.94
CA LYS A 71 -6.76 -8.19 -14.75
C LYS A 71 -6.54 -7.27 -13.55
N GLY A 72 -6.94 -7.73 -12.36
CA GLY A 72 -6.52 -7.11 -11.11
C GLY A 72 -5.00 -7.21 -10.95
N ARG A 73 -4.39 -6.17 -10.37
CA ARG A 73 -2.95 -6.05 -10.12
C ARG A 73 -2.73 -5.55 -8.69
N ILE A 74 -1.61 -5.96 -8.11
CA ILE A 74 -1.18 -5.54 -6.78
C ILE A 74 0.17 -4.86 -6.94
N TYR A 75 0.29 -3.64 -6.43
CA TYR A 75 1.53 -2.86 -6.43
C TYR A 75 2.00 -2.67 -4.99
N VAL A 76 3.31 -2.76 -4.78
CA VAL A 76 3.94 -2.24 -3.56
C VAL A 76 4.03 -0.73 -3.69
N VAL A 77 3.57 -0.01 -2.68
CA VAL A 77 3.48 1.45 -2.70
C VAL A 77 4.16 2.07 -1.49
N GLN A 78 4.59 3.32 -1.64
CA GLN A 78 4.96 4.19 -0.54
C GLN A 78 3.92 5.32 -0.45
N PRO A 79 3.29 5.51 0.71
CA PRO A 79 2.35 6.60 0.93
C PRO A 79 3.03 7.96 1.12
#